data_AF-A0A7S3IU99-F1
#
_entry.id   AF-A0A7S3IU99-F1
#
_cell.length_a   1.000
_cell.length_b   1.000
_cell.length_c   1.000
_cell.angle_alpha   90.00
_cell.angle_beta   90.00
_cell.angle_gamma   90.00
#
_symmetry.space_group_name_H-M   'P 1'
#
loop_
_entity.id
_entity.type
_entity.pdbx_description
1 polymer ?
#
loop_
_entity_poly.entity_id
_entity_poly.type
_entity_poly.pdbx_seq_one_letter_code
_entity_poly.pdbx_strand_id
1 'polypeptide(L)'
;MGTFISQGNNLGQPIKVNDARDHIFGYCLLNDWSARDIQKWEYVPLGPFLSKNFASTISPWVVTPEALEPFTVELPKQDPGLLPYLRDKTLNSYDVQLEIQIRTASMKAAGQDWFTLSCSNMKHLYYSVAQTIAHHTVTGCNLGTGDLFGTGTISSTDKSGYGSLLELCWGGKEPISLPSGEQRTFLEDGDEVKLTGYCQGPGFKIGLGECKGEIKPALDDSEMI
;
A
#
# COMPACT_ATOMS: atom_id res chain seq x y z
N MET A 1 2.34 0.53 -0.07
CA MET A 1 3.35 1.21 -0.91
C MET A 1 3.63 0.37 -2.15
N GLY A 2 4.17 0.98 -3.20
CA GLY A 2 4.63 0.29 -4.42
C GLY A 2 6.16 0.36 -4.54
N THR A 3 6.76 -0.69 -5.10
CA THR A 3 8.19 -0.76 -5.42
C THR A 3 8.36 -1.01 -6.92
N PHE A 4 9.11 -0.15 -7.60
CA PHE A 4 9.47 -0.35 -9.01
C PHE A 4 10.78 -1.13 -9.15
N ILE A 5 10.81 -2.06 -10.11
CA ILE A 5 12.01 -2.81 -10.48
C ILE A 5 12.84 -2.02 -11.50
N SER A 6 14.13 -1.83 -11.23
CA SER A 6 15.09 -1.17 -12.12
C SER A 6 15.61 -2.13 -13.18
N GLN A 7 16.08 -3.29 -12.76
CA GLN A 7 16.66 -4.33 -13.61
C GLN A 7 15.98 -5.66 -13.32
N GLY A 8 15.56 -6.33 -14.38
CA GLY A 8 14.97 -7.65 -14.29
C GLY A 8 15.97 -8.78 -14.04
N ASN A 9 15.49 -10.01 -14.23
CA ASN A 9 16.29 -11.24 -14.28
C ASN A 9 15.87 -12.07 -15.50
N ASN A 10 16.74 -12.95 -15.97
CA ASN A 10 16.36 -13.86 -17.07
C ASN A 10 15.39 -14.93 -16.55
N LEU A 11 14.52 -15.42 -17.44
CA LEU A 11 13.64 -16.54 -17.15
C LEU A 11 14.45 -17.75 -16.65
N GLY A 12 14.01 -18.35 -15.55
CA GLY A 12 14.70 -19.47 -14.90
C GLY A 12 15.91 -19.09 -14.05
N GLN A 13 16.22 -17.80 -13.88
CA GLN A 13 17.35 -17.31 -13.07
C GLN A 13 16.84 -16.50 -11.87
N PRO A 14 16.63 -17.12 -10.69
CA PRO A 14 16.14 -16.41 -9.50
C PRO A 14 17.07 -15.31 -8.99
N ILE A 15 16.49 -14.27 -8.41
CA ILE A 15 17.22 -13.22 -7.68
C ILE A 15 17.39 -13.68 -6.22
N LYS A 16 18.62 -13.70 -5.71
CA LYS A 16 18.87 -14.05 -4.30
C LYS A 16 18.45 -12.88 -3.40
N VAL A 17 17.92 -13.19 -2.22
CA VAL A 17 17.46 -12.18 -1.25
C VAL A 17 18.50 -11.10 -0.92
N ASN A 18 19.79 -11.45 -0.87
CA ASN A 18 20.84 -10.49 -0.54
C ASN A 18 21.29 -9.62 -1.73
N ASP A 19 20.89 -9.98 -2.95
CA ASP A 19 21.17 -9.22 -4.18
C ASP A 19 19.92 -8.40 -4.61
N ALA A 20 18.75 -8.70 -4.04
CA ALA A 20 17.46 -8.16 -4.47
C ALA A 20 17.32 -6.64 -4.33
N ARG A 21 18.07 -5.98 -3.44
CA ARG A 21 18.04 -4.51 -3.29
C ARG A 21 18.56 -3.80 -4.53
N ASP A 22 19.53 -4.38 -5.23
CA ASP A 22 20.13 -3.81 -6.44
C ASP A 22 19.14 -3.77 -7.62
N HIS A 23 18.06 -4.54 -7.53
CA HIS A 23 16.98 -4.60 -8.53
C HIS A 23 15.88 -3.56 -8.28
N ILE A 24 15.97 -2.75 -7.22
CA ILE A 24 14.95 -1.76 -6.86
C ILE A 24 15.30 -0.40 -7.48
N PHE A 25 14.37 0.17 -8.24
CA PHE A 25 14.49 1.54 -8.74
C PHE A 25 14.03 2.57 -7.70
N GLY A 26 12.94 2.27 -6.99
CA GLY A 26 12.41 3.17 -5.96
C GLY A 26 10.98 2.86 -5.57
N TYR A 27 10.42 3.76 -4.76
CA TYR A 27 9.19 3.56 -4.03
C TYR A 27 8.17 4.65 -4.34
N CYS A 28 6.89 4.27 -4.33
CA CYS A 28 5.76 5.17 -4.45
C CYS A 28 4.67 4.80 -3.41
N LEU A 29 3.71 5.71 -3.24
CA LEU A 29 2.46 5.35 -2.56
C LEU A 29 1.61 4.55 -3.54
N LEU A 30 0.81 3.61 -3.01
CA LEU A 30 -0.08 2.77 -3.81
C LEU A 30 -1.37 2.57 -3.03
N ASN A 31 -2.50 2.93 -3.63
CA ASN A 31 -3.84 2.61 -3.17
C ASN A 31 -4.45 1.52 -4.08
N ASP A 32 -4.62 0.34 -3.50
CA ASP A 32 -5.21 -0.85 -4.13
C ASP A 32 -6.70 -0.90 -3.80
N TRP A 33 -7.50 -0.19 -4.60
CA TRP A 33 -8.94 -0.05 -4.40
C TRP A 33 -9.62 -1.41 -4.43
N SER A 34 -10.66 -1.57 -3.61
CA SER A 34 -11.21 -2.90 -3.37
C SER A 34 -12.72 -2.92 -3.15
N ALA A 35 -13.44 -3.69 -3.97
CA ALA A 35 -14.86 -4.00 -3.77
C ALA A 35 -15.00 -5.29 -2.94
N ARG A 36 -15.20 -5.16 -1.62
CA ARG A 36 -15.04 -6.27 -0.65
C ARG A 36 -16.15 -7.33 -0.73
N ASP A 37 -17.34 -6.92 -1.10
CA ASP A 37 -18.48 -7.78 -1.38
C ASP A 37 -18.24 -8.66 -2.61
N ILE A 38 -17.83 -8.07 -3.74
CA ILE A 38 -17.41 -8.79 -4.95
C ILE A 38 -16.25 -9.73 -4.62
N GLN A 39 -15.25 -9.23 -3.88
CA GLN A 39 -14.08 -10.02 -3.49
C GLN A 39 -14.49 -11.27 -2.71
N LYS A 40 -15.37 -11.13 -1.73
CA LYS A 40 -15.84 -12.23 -0.87
C LYS A 40 -16.52 -13.33 -1.68
N TRP A 41 -17.23 -12.97 -2.75
CA TRP A 41 -17.89 -13.92 -3.63
C TRP A 41 -16.91 -14.62 -4.58
N GLU A 42 -16.00 -13.87 -5.23
CA GLU A 42 -15.18 -14.41 -6.32
C GLU A 42 -13.89 -15.12 -5.88
N TYR A 43 -13.33 -14.79 -4.72
CA TYR A 43 -11.92 -15.12 -4.45
C TYR A 43 -11.64 -16.61 -4.23
N VAL A 44 -12.67 -17.43 -4.00
CA VAL A 44 -12.51 -18.87 -3.81
C VAL A 44 -12.72 -19.58 -5.16
N PRO A 45 -11.74 -20.37 -5.66
CA PRO A 45 -10.45 -20.71 -5.07
C PRO A 45 -9.25 -19.92 -5.64
N LEU A 46 -9.46 -19.02 -6.60
CA LEU A 46 -8.40 -18.49 -7.48
C LEU A 46 -7.80 -17.15 -7.01
N GLY A 47 -8.30 -16.58 -5.92
CA GLY A 47 -7.89 -15.29 -5.40
C GLY A 47 -8.67 -14.10 -5.97
N PRO A 48 -8.39 -12.89 -5.47
CA PRO A 48 -9.08 -11.67 -5.89
C PRO A 48 -8.86 -11.36 -7.38
N PHE A 49 -9.90 -10.87 -8.07
CA PHE A 49 -9.85 -10.54 -9.49
C PHE A 49 -10.60 -9.23 -9.80
N LEU A 50 -11.90 -9.30 -10.10
CA LEU A 50 -12.71 -8.13 -10.49
C LEU A 50 -12.83 -7.10 -9.36
N SER A 51 -12.79 -7.59 -8.12
CA SER A 51 -12.79 -6.75 -6.94
C SER A 51 -11.54 -5.88 -6.78
N LYS A 52 -10.52 -6.03 -7.63
CA LYS A 52 -9.22 -5.34 -7.56
C LYS A 52 -8.81 -4.69 -8.88
N ASN A 53 -9.14 -5.30 -10.01
CA ASN A 53 -8.66 -4.84 -11.31
C ASN A 53 -9.37 -3.59 -11.85
N PHE A 54 -10.40 -3.09 -11.17
CA PHE A 54 -11.14 -1.90 -11.58
C PHE A 54 -10.34 -0.60 -11.40
N ALA A 55 -9.48 -0.52 -10.37
CA ALA A 55 -8.62 0.63 -10.16
C ALA A 55 -7.45 0.32 -9.21
N SER A 56 -6.27 0.83 -9.55
CA SER A 56 -5.13 0.97 -8.64
C SER A 56 -4.50 2.34 -8.89
N THR A 57 -4.23 3.09 -7.84
CA THR A 57 -3.64 4.44 -7.94
C THR A 57 -2.25 4.43 -7.33
N ILE A 58 -1.29 5.09 -7.96
CA ILE A 58 0.04 5.32 -7.41
C ILE A 58 0.34 6.82 -7.29
N SER A 59 1.22 7.20 -6.37
CA SER A 59 1.76 8.56 -6.39
C SER A 59 2.69 8.74 -7.60
N PRO A 60 2.76 9.95 -8.18
CA PRO A 60 3.52 10.19 -9.42
C PRO A 60 5.04 10.24 -9.22
N TRP A 61 5.50 10.47 -7.98
CA TRP A 61 6.92 10.58 -7.65
C TRP A 61 7.46 9.24 -7.13
N VAL A 62 8.47 8.74 -7.82
CA VAL A 62 9.22 7.56 -7.39
C VAL A 62 10.45 8.02 -6.62
N VAL A 63 10.48 7.71 -5.32
CA VAL A 63 11.59 8.08 -4.41
C VAL A 63 12.61 6.96 -4.39
N THR A 64 13.87 7.27 -4.66
CA THR A 64 14.92 6.26 -4.82
C THR A 64 15.41 5.71 -3.47
N PRO A 65 15.98 4.49 -3.42
CA PRO A 65 16.56 3.94 -2.21
C PRO A 65 17.62 4.84 -1.58
N GLU A 66 18.45 5.52 -2.39
CA GLU A 66 19.52 6.41 -1.89
C GLU A 66 18.96 7.60 -1.10
N ALA A 67 17.79 8.11 -1.49
CA ALA A 67 17.11 9.17 -0.75
C ALA A 67 16.57 8.64 0.59
N LEU A 68 16.15 7.38 0.65
CA LEU A 68 15.59 6.75 1.84
C LEU A 68 16.64 6.14 2.78
N GLU A 69 17.86 5.92 2.30
CA GLU A 69 18.96 5.26 3.03
C GLU A 69 19.17 5.78 4.46
N PRO A 70 19.14 7.12 4.72
CA PRO A 70 19.29 7.65 6.08
C PRO A 70 18.17 7.26 7.06
N PHE A 71 17.06 6.73 6.55
CA PHE A 71 15.86 6.34 7.30
C PHE A 71 15.70 4.83 7.40
N THR A 72 16.75 4.07 7.09
CA THR A 72 16.77 2.62 7.23
C THR A 72 16.49 2.20 8.68
N VAL A 73 15.59 1.24 8.84
CA VAL A 73 15.21 0.66 10.14
C VAL A 73 15.09 -0.85 10.06
N GLU A 74 15.40 -1.53 11.15
CA GLU A 74 15.20 -2.97 11.25
C GLU A 74 13.71 -3.31 11.21
N LEU A 75 13.37 -4.37 10.47
CA LEU A 75 12.00 -4.91 10.47
C LEU A 75 11.78 -5.82 11.69
N PRO A 76 10.50 -6.15 12.02
CA PRO A 76 10.19 -7.09 13.07
C PRO A 76 10.94 -8.42 12.93
N LYS A 77 11.38 -8.97 14.06
CA LYS A 77 12.02 -10.28 14.10
C LYS A 77 11.08 -11.35 13.57
N GLN A 78 11.58 -12.19 12.66
CA GLN A 78 10.81 -13.27 12.07
C GLN A 78 10.87 -14.54 12.93
N ASP A 79 9.72 -15.03 13.39
CA ASP A 79 9.56 -16.24 14.20
C ASP A 79 8.27 -17.00 13.81
N PRO A 80 8.34 -18.28 13.36
CA PRO A 80 9.54 -19.08 13.15
C PRO A 80 10.48 -18.50 12.08
N GLY A 81 11.77 -18.81 12.19
CA GLY A 81 12.75 -18.39 11.20
C GLY A 81 12.45 -18.93 9.79
N LEU A 82 12.75 -18.13 8.76
CA LEU A 82 12.45 -18.48 7.37
C LEU A 82 13.42 -19.52 6.78
N LEU A 83 12.99 -20.11 5.65
CA LEU A 83 13.83 -20.97 4.82
C LEU A 83 15.09 -20.22 4.32
N PRO A 84 16.21 -20.93 4.07
CA PRO A 84 17.50 -20.29 3.78
C PRO A 84 17.48 -19.24 2.66
N TYR A 85 16.70 -19.44 1.59
CA TYR A 85 16.65 -18.52 0.46
C TYR A 85 15.98 -17.16 0.77
N LEU A 86 15.23 -17.06 1.89
CA LEU A 86 14.59 -15.83 2.37
C LEU A 86 15.33 -15.18 3.55
N ARG A 87 16.46 -15.75 3.99
CA ARG A 87 17.25 -15.17 5.09
C ARG A 87 18.03 -13.96 4.58
N ASP A 88 17.41 -12.80 4.74
CA ASP A 88 18.00 -11.48 4.47
C ASP A 88 19.03 -11.16 5.57
N LYS A 89 20.29 -10.91 5.19
CA LYS A 89 21.35 -10.54 6.13
C LYS A 89 21.13 -9.15 6.73
N THR A 90 20.38 -8.31 6.03
CA THR A 90 20.07 -6.93 6.42
C THR A 90 18.56 -6.78 6.46
N LEU A 91 17.88 -7.51 7.33
CA LEU A 91 16.41 -7.49 7.45
C LEU A 91 15.92 -6.09 7.87
N ASN A 92 15.66 -5.24 6.88
CA ASN A 92 15.35 -3.83 7.08
C ASN A 92 14.29 -3.33 6.09
N SER A 93 13.81 -2.13 6.38
CA SER A 93 12.91 -1.30 5.59
C SER A 93 13.25 0.17 5.87
N TYR A 94 12.34 1.08 5.57
CA TYR A 94 12.51 2.51 5.80
C TYR A 94 11.44 3.03 6.78
N ASP A 95 11.82 4.00 7.63
CA ASP A 95 10.88 4.76 8.47
C ASP A 95 10.15 5.80 7.60
N VAL A 96 9.14 5.31 6.87
CA VAL A 96 8.23 6.13 6.07
C VAL A 96 6.93 6.24 6.84
N GLN A 97 6.64 7.43 7.37
CA GLN A 97 5.33 7.73 7.95
C GLN A 97 4.29 7.76 6.84
N LEU A 98 3.14 7.13 7.07
CA LEU A 98 2.05 7.00 6.10
C LEU A 98 0.77 7.52 6.72
N GLU A 99 0.05 8.37 5.99
CA GLU A 99 -1.25 8.89 6.42
C GLU A 99 -2.31 8.58 5.37
N ILE A 100 -3.47 8.11 5.83
CA ILE A 100 -4.67 7.91 5.02
C ILE A 100 -5.69 8.95 5.47
N GLN A 101 -6.20 9.72 4.52
CA GLN A 101 -7.14 10.80 4.77
C GLN A 101 -8.37 10.66 3.87
N ILE A 102 -9.52 11.13 4.37
CA ILE A 102 -10.78 11.20 3.64
C ILE A 102 -11.32 12.62 3.64
N ARG A 103 -12.02 12.99 2.57
CA ARG A 103 -12.87 14.17 2.51
C ARG A 103 -14.15 13.84 1.76
N THR A 104 -15.27 13.91 2.45
CA THR A 104 -16.59 13.65 1.85
C THR A 104 -17.04 14.82 0.98
N ALA A 105 -18.06 14.61 0.15
CA ALA A 105 -18.70 15.67 -0.61
C ALA A 105 -19.25 16.79 0.30
N SER A 106 -19.87 16.42 1.44
CA SER A 106 -20.40 17.37 2.43
C SER A 106 -19.30 18.19 3.10
N MET A 107 -18.19 17.55 3.50
CA MET A 107 -17.02 18.24 4.05
C MET A 107 -16.48 19.25 3.04
N LYS A 108 -16.31 18.83 1.79
CA LYS A 108 -15.81 19.69 0.69
C LYS A 108 -16.75 20.88 0.45
N ALA A 109 -18.06 20.67 0.41
CA ALA A 109 -19.05 21.73 0.22
C ALA A 109 -19.07 22.73 1.39
N ALA A 110 -18.83 22.26 2.61
CA ALA A 110 -18.71 23.08 3.81
C ALA A 110 -17.33 23.75 3.98
N GLY A 111 -16.40 23.58 3.02
CA GLY A 111 -15.05 24.12 3.09
C GLY A 111 -14.18 23.47 4.18
N GLN A 112 -14.55 22.28 4.65
CA GLN A 112 -13.78 21.52 5.64
C GLN A 112 -12.57 20.84 4.99
N ASP A 113 -11.48 20.77 5.76
CA ASP A 113 -10.23 20.14 5.32
C ASP A 113 -10.32 18.60 5.41
N TRP A 114 -9.27 17.92 4.94
CA TRP A 114 -9.11 16.48 5.04
C TRP A 114 -9.18 15.98 6.49
N PHE A 115 -9.86 14.85 6.70
CA PHE A 115 -9.87 14.13 7.96
C PHE A 115 -8.91 12.93 7.90
N THR A 116 -7.95 12.86 8.82
CA THR A 116 -7.02 11.73 8.90
C THR A 116 -7.70 10.52 9.53
N LEU A 117 -7.84 9.45 8.74
CA LEU A 117 -8.42 8.17 9.17
C LEU A 117 -7.41 7.32 9.94
N SER A 118 -6.14 7.34 9.50
CA SER A 118 -5.12 6.42 9.99
C SER A 118 -3.72 6.96 9.73
N CYS A 119 -2.82 6.72 10.69
CA CYS A 119 -1.39 6.99 10.61
C CYS A 119 -0.62 5.70 10.88
N SER A 120 0.09 5.19 9.86
CA SER A 120 0.90 3.98 9.96
C SER A 120 2.33 4.26 9.51
N ASN A 121 3.10 3.20 9.29
CA ASN A 121 4.50 3.30 8.89
C ASN A 121 4.95 2.06 8.12
N MET A 122 5.78 2.25 7.10
CA MET A 122 6.36 1.15 6.32
C MET A 122 7.21 0.20 7.17
N LYS A 123 7.74 0.64 8.32
CA LYS A 123 8.50 -0.20 9.25
C LYS A 123 7.68 -1.32 9.93
N HIS A 124 6.35 -1.31 9.79
CA HIS A 124 5.48 -2.37 10.30
C HIS A 124 5.39 -3.58 9.35
N LEU A 125 5.98 -3.53 8.16
CA LEU A 125 6.04 -4.67 7.24
C LEU A 125 6.78 -5.85 7.88
N TYR A 126 6.22 -7.05 7.76
CA TYR A 126 6.86 -8.26 8.28
C TYR A 126 7.88 -8.88 7.33
N TYR A 127 7.65 -8.75 6.01
CA TYR A 127 8.58 -9.18 4.96
C TYR A 127 9.25 -7.97 4.33
N SER A 128 10.56 -8.03 4.11
CA SER A 128 11.26 -7.00 3.36
C SER A 128 10.93 -7.09 1.88
N VAL A 129 11.08 -5.99 1.14
CA VAL A 129 10.92 -5.97 -0.32
C VAL A 129 11.91 -6.93 -0.99
N ALA A 130 13.12 -7.05 -0.43
CA ALA A 130 14.12 -8.01 -0.87
C ALA A 130 13.61 -9.46 -0.76
N GLN A 131 12.92 -9.81 0.33
CA GLN A 131 12.28 -11.11 0.50
C GLN A 131 11.14 -11.33 -0.51
N THR A 132 10.33 -10.30 -0.79
CA THR A 132 9.26 -10.36 -1.81
C THR A 132 9.83 -10.66 -3.19
N ILE A 133 10.89 -9.96 -3.62
CA ILE A 133 11.55 -10.17 -4.91
C ILE A 133 12.16 -11.58 -4.99
N ALA A 134 12.87 -12.00 -3.96
CA ALA A 134 13.46 -13.33 -3.91
C ALA A 134 12.39 -14.43 -3.97
N HIS A 135 11.28 -14.26 -3.25
CA HIS A 135 10.17 -15.20 -3.29
C HIS A 135 9.50 -15.25 -4.66
N HIS A 136 9.25 -14.10 -5.27
CA HIS A 136 8.58 -14.02 -6.58
C HIS A 136 9.42 -14.71 -7.67
N THR A 137 10.74 -14.58 -7.62
CA THR A 137 11.63 -15.11 -8.65
C THR A 137 12.15 -16.52 -8.37
N VAL A 138 11.88 -17.10 -7.20
CA VAL A 138 12.46 -18.40 -6.76
C VAL A 138 12.13 -19.56 -7.71
N THR A 139 10.97 -19.52 -8.37
CA THR A 139 10.52 -20.53 -9.34
C THR A 139 10.96 -20.22 -10.78
N GLY A 140 11.73 -19.15 -10.97
CA GLY A 140 12.25 -18.74 -12.28
C GLY A 140 11.44 -17.67 -13.00
N CYS A 141 10.43 -17.07 -12.36
CA CYS A 141 9.72 -15.91 -12.93
C CYS A 141 10.72 -14.79 -13.28
N ASN A 142 10.64 -14.26 -14.50
CA ASN A 142 11.44 -13.11 -14.91
C ASN A 142 10.73 -11.82 -14.56
N LEU A 143 11.44 -10.91 -13.89
CA LEU A 143 11.01 -9.53 -13.71
C LEU A 143 11.45 -8.68 -14.91
N GLY A 144 10.70 -7.63 -15.19
CA GLY A 144 11.01 -6.58 -16.15
C GLY A 144 11.27 -5.24 -15.49
N THR A 145 12.02 -4.37 -16.16
CA THR A 145 12.13 -2.96 -15.76
C THR A 145 10.74 -2.31 -15.78
N GLY A 146 10.38 -1.64 -14.69
CA GLY A 146 9.07 -1.01 -14.53
C GLY A 146 8.00 -1.91 -13.92
N ASP A 147 8.30 -3.19 -13.64
CA ASP A 147 7.41 -4.02 -12.83
C ASP A 147 7.16 -3.37 -11.47
N LEU A 148 5.92 -3.47 -10.99
CA LEU A 148 5.46 -2.84 -9.75
C LEU A 148 5.01 -3.89 -8.74
N PHE A 149 5.66 -3.88 -7.58
CA PHE A 149 5.30 -4.73 -6.44
C PHE A 149 4.55 -3.92 -5.40
N GLY A 150 3.30 -4.30 -5.12
CA GLY A 150 2.57 -3.80 -3.97
C GLY A 150 3.01 -4.49 -2.67
N THR A 151 3.15 -3.74 -1.59
CA THR A 151 3.51 -4.28 -0.26
C THR A 151 2.42 -5.12 0.39
N GLY A 152 1.20 -5.09 -0.15
CA GLY A 152 -0.01 -5.39 0.60
C GLY A 152 -0.43 -4.21 1.49
N THR A 153 -1.61 -4.34 2.11
CA THR A 153 -2.12 -3.36 3.09
C THR A 153 -1.15 -3.25 4.26
N ILE A 154 -0.71 -2.02 4.56
CA ILE A 154 0.20 -1.74 5.68
C ILE A 154 -0.66 -1.34 6.87
N SER A 155 -0.59 -2.13 7.94
CA SER A 155 -1.30 -1.87 9.20
C SER A 155 -0.32 -1.88 10.36
N SER A 156 -0.49 -0.93 11.28
CA SER A 156 0.15 -0.92 12.59
C SER A 156 -0.48 -1.97 13.52
N THR A 157 0.11 -2.17 14.69
CA THR A 157 -0.41 -3.11 15.71
C THR A 157 -1.71 -2.64 16.37
N ASP A 158 -2.04 -1.36 16.25
CA ASP A 158 -3.20 -0.73 16.86
C ASP A 158 -4.09 -0.02 15.82
N LYS A 159 -5.32 0.28 16.25
CA LYS A 159 -6.38 0.82 15.39
C LYS A 159 -6.04 2.16 14.74
N SER A 160 -5.17 2.97 15.35
CA SER A 160 -4.81 4.28 14.80
C SER A 160 -3.99 4.18 13.51
N GLY A 161 -3.43 3.00 13.22
CA GLY A 161 -2.61 2.75 12.04
C GLY A 161 -3.10 1.61 11.16
N TYR A 162 -4.38 1.23 11.23
CA TYR A 162 -4.93 0.23 10.31
C TYR A 162 -4.99 0.74 8.88
N GLY A 163 -4.63 -0.10 7.91
CA GLY A 163 -4.41 0.28 6.52
C GLY A 163 -5.66 0.23 5.63
N SER A 164 -6.81 -0.16 6.16
CA SER A 164 -8.06 -0.21 5.40
C SER A 164 -9.28 0.16 6.23
N LEU A 165 -10.32 0.67 5.56
CA LEU A 165 -11.62 0.88 6.19
C LEU A 165 -12.22 -0.42 6.74
N LEU A 166 -11.98 -1.56 6.08
CA LEU A 166 -12.41 -2.88 6.54
C LEU A 166 -11.92 -3.17 7.97
N GLU A 167 -10.66 -2.84 8.26
CA GLU A 167 -10.06 -2.98 9.59
C GLU A 167 -10.55 -1.88 10.54
N LEU A 168 -10.50 -0.61 10.11
CA LEU A 168 -10.88 0.55 10.92
C LEU A 168 -12.32 0.48 11.41
N CYS A 169 -13.24 -0.01 10.58
CA CYS A 169 -14.65 -0.16 10.93
C CYS A 169 -15.04 -1.56 11.39
N TRP A 170 -14.06 -2.45 11.57
CA TRP A 170 -14.25 -3.83 12.02
C TRP A 170 -15.31 -4.59 11.21
N GLY A 171 -15.20 -4.55 9.88
CA GLY A 171 -16.17 -5.16 8.96
C GLY A 171 -17.55 -4.50 8.98
N GLY A 172 -17.59 -3.19 9.26
CA GLY A 172 -18.81 -2.38 9.32
C GLY A 172 -19.50 -2.38 10.68
N LYS A 173 -18.95 -3.07 11.68
CA LYS A 173 -19.52 -3.15 13.04
C LYS A 173 -19.26 -1.89 13.87
N GLU A 174 -18.21 -1.14 13.55
CA GLU A 174 -17.77 0.05 14.28
C GLU A 174 -17.62 1.23 13.32
N PRO A 175 -18.70 1.99 13.03
CA PRO A 175 -18.62 3.13 12.14
C PRO A 175 -17.61 4.20 12.61
N ILE A 176 -16.96 4.86 11.66
CA ILE A 176 -16.02 5.96 11.90
C ILE A 176 -16.79 7.27 11.87
N SER A 177 -16.71 8.06 12.94
CA SER A 177 -17.33 9.40 12.99
C SER A 177 -16.43 10.44 12.34
N LEU A 178 -17.00 11.25 11.44
CA LEU A 178 -16.33 12.33 10.73
C LEU A 178 -16.67 13.70 11.35
N PRO A 179 -15.80 14.72 11.18
CA PRO A 179 -16.02 16.06 11.75
C PRO A 179 -17.26 16.78 11.19
N SER A 180 -17.76 16.37 10.03
CA SER A 180 -19.02 16.84 9.45
C SER A 180 -20.27 16.32 10.19
N GLY A 181 -20.11 15.37 11.12
CA GLY A 181 -21.21 14.61 11.73
C GLY A 181 -21.64 13.38 10.93
N GLU A 182 -21.08 13.19 9.73
CA GLU A 182 -21.25 11.97 8.93
C GLU A 182 -20.55 10.77 9.60
N GLN A 183 -20.95 9.57 9.21
CA GLN A 183 -20.25 8.34 9.57
C GLN A 183 -19.86 7.56 8.32
N ARG A 184 -18.80 6.76 8.41
CA ARG A 184 -18.38 5.83 7.36
C ARG A 184 -18.10 4.46 7.92
N THR A 185 -18.55 3.44 7.20
CA THR A 185 -18.02 2.07 7.33
C THR A 185 -17.13 1.77 6.12
N PHE A 186 -17.68 1.96 4.92
CA PHE A 186 -16.96 1.95 3.64
C PHE A 186 -17.13 3.29 2.93
N LEU A 187 -16.51 3.42 1.75
CA LEU A 187 -16.58 4.64 0.95
C LEU A 187 -17.97 4.80 0.32
N GLU A 188 -18.40 6.05 0.21
CA GLU A 188 -19.59 6.47 -0.52
C GLU A 188 -19.19 7.28 -1.77
N ASP A 189 -20.13 7.44 -2.71
CA ASP A 189 -19.92 8.26 -3.90
C ASP A 189 -19.57 9.70 -3.52
N GLY A 190 -18.57 10.25 -4.20
CA GLY A 190 -18.04 11.59 -3.94
C GLY A 190 -17.03 11.67 -2.80
N ASP A 191 -16.75 10.57 -2.08
CA ASP A 191 -15.65 10.53 -1.13
C ASP A 191 -14.30 10.64 -1.87
N GLU A 192 -13.46 11.57 -1.45
CA GLU A 192 -12.07 11.64 -1.85
C GLU A 192 -11.20 10.93 -0.81
N VAL A 193 -10.29 10.04 -1.25
CA VAL A 193 -9.27 9.42 -0.40
C VAL A 193 -7.91 9.90 -0.85
N LYS A 194 -7.06 10.23 0.13
CA LYS A 194 -5.68 10.65 -0.10
C LYS A 194 -4.73 9.87 0.80
N LEU A 195 -3.73 9.26 0.18
CA LEU A 195 -2.55 8.74 0.85
C LEU A 195 -1.42 9.76 0.73
N THR A 196 -0.74 10.01 1.84
CA THR A 196 0.53 10.74 1.84
C THR A 196 1.58 9.91 2.60
N GLY A 197 2.85 10.19 2.33
CA GLY A 197 3.92 9.58 3.10
C GLY A 197 5.20 10.39 3.04
N TYR A 198 5.98 10.31 4.11
CA TYR A 198 7.24 11.02 4.22
C TYR A 198 8.21 10.38 5.22
N CYS A 199 9.49 10.60 4.98
CA CYS A 199 10.54 10.41 5.98
C CYS A 199 10.86 11.75 6.65
N GLN A 200 11.06 11.73 7.98
CA GLN A 200 11.35 12.93 8.78
C GLN A 200 12.84 13.03 9.10
N GLY A 201 13.53 14.00 8.50
CA GLY A 201 14.91 14.34 8.82
C GLY A 201 15.02 15.53 9.78
N PRO A 202 16.25 15.90 10.22
CA PRO A 202 16.46 17.11 11.02
C PRO A 202 16.16 18.39 10.22
N GLY A 203 14.96 18.95 10.40
CA GLY A 203 14.54 20.19 9.73
C GLY A 203 14.11 20.05 8.26
N PHE A 204 13.97 18.82 7.75
CA PHE A 204 13.47 18.56 6.39
C PHE A 204 12.60 17.30 6.32
N LYS A 205 11.85 17.15 5.22
CA LYS A 205 11.09 15.93 4.90
C LYS A 205 11.43 15.44 3.50
N ILE A 206 11.47 14.12 3.32
CA ILE A 206 11.45 13.49 1.99
C ILE A 206 10.05 12.93 1.79
N GLY A 207 9.24 13.62 0.98
CA GLY A 207 7.86 13.23 0.71
C GLY A 207 7.73 12.36 -0.53
N LEU A 208 6.73 11.47 -0.54
CA LEU A 208 6.38 10.64 -1.70
C LEU A 208 5.27 11.26 -2.57
N GLY A 209 4.90 12.52 -2.30
CA GLY A 209 3.78 13.20 -2.93
C GLY A 209 2.43 12.70 -2.41
N GLU A 210 1.38 12.88 -3.23
CA GLU A 210 0.02 12.45 -2.91
C GLU A 210 -0.40 11.30 -3.85
N CYS A 211 -1.09 10.30 -3.30
CA CYS A 211 -1.83 9.29 -4.06
C CYS A 211 -3.31 9.49 -3.74
N LYS A 212 -4.05 10.11 -4.66
CA LYS A 212 -5.41 10.61 -4.43
C LYS A 212 -6.38 10.08 -5.49
N GLY A 213 -7.59 9.74 -5.06
CA GLY A 213 -8.72 9.44 -5.95
C GLY A 213 -10.05 9.89 -5.36
N GLU A 214 -11.04 10.11 -6.23
CA GLU A 214 -12.42 10.42 -5.87
C GLU A 214 -13.31 9.26 -6.35
N ILE A 215 -14.18 8.77 -5.48
CA ILE A 215 -15.15 7.74 -5.86
C ILE A 215 -16.25 8.38 -6.70
N LYS A 216 -16.46 7.83 -7.90
CA LYS A 216 -17.57 8.21 -8.77
C LYS A 216 -18.69 7.20 -8.63
N PRO A 217 -19.95 7.62 -8.83
CA PRO A 217 -21.07 6.70 -8.94
C PRO A 217 -20.79 5.60 -9.94
N ALA A 218 -21.28 4.40 -9.63
CA ALA A 218 -21.36 3.32 -10.60
C ALA A 218 -22.24 3.74 -11.80
N LEU A 219 -22.04 3.08 -12.94
CA LEU A 219 -22.94 3.25 -14.09
C LEU A 219 -24.33 2.71 -13.75
N ASP A 220 -25.37 3.32 -14.32
CA ASP A 220 -26.73 2.80 -14.20
C ASP A 220 -26.84 1.42 -14.88
N ASP A 221 -27.59 0.49 -14.26
CA ASP A 221 -27.79 -0.87 -14.78
C ASP A 221 -28.36 -0.89 -16.21
N SER A 222 -29.06 0.16 -16.62
CA SER A 222 -29.62 0.32 -17.98
C SER A 222 -28.55 0.53 -19.06
N GLU A 223 -27.33 0.91 -18.68
CA GLU A 223 -26.19 1.07 -19.59
C GLU A 223 -25.33 -0.20 -19.70
N MET A 224 -25.66 -1.26 -18.94
CA MET A 224 -24.89 -2.52 -18.87
C MET A 224 -25.46 -3.69 -19.69
N ILE A 225 -26.37 -3.42 -20.65
CA ILE A 225 -26.93 -4.43 -21.58
C ILE A 225 -26.49 -4.16 -23.02
#